data_AF-A0AAV1H8K4-F1
#
_entry.id   AF-A0AAV1H8K4-F1
#
_cell.length_a   1.000
_cell.length_b   1.000
_cell.length_c   1.000
_cell.angle_alpha   90.00
_cell.angle_beta   90.00
_cell.angle_gamma   90.00
#
_symmetry.space_group_name_H-M   'P 1'
#
loop_
_entity.id
_entity.type
_entity.pdbx_description
1 polymer ?
#
loop_
_entity_poly.entity_id
_entity_poly.type
_entity_poly.pdbx_seq_one_letter_code
_entity_poly.pdbx_strand_id
1 'polypeptide(L)'
;MLMGDYYFYREDIMMNTTEAQNTTVLFTQTNSSINTSSPGNTTISLNKDDLTYYYRIALLSIYSVVLLTGTISLSLMVHIMKSSSASITSITVLNLIFAHFLFLITVPFRIYYYARGYWGLTFGWCKVVSSMIHIHMYMSFIFYVIILISRLMTFYHKAEHMASLRRIQALLVSAMVWIVVLVTVPLIIHFSYGKNNKISEEKCFKFGKSITRGAKVVNYIVSTLIIVVATVLTVLQANILRVLYRKHREGCTSQQEFAAQLKSLCFALIMVVCFIPYHMFRLYYLNDPNVEGVNEVFLSLTTFNCLDMLTFLGRRHFFVCFLGRAC
;
A
#
# COMPACT_ATOMS: atom_id res chain seq x y z
N MET A 1 -6.55 19.11 -62.77
CA MET A 1 -5.91 20.43 -62.57
C MET A 1 -4.83 20.19 -61.52
N LEU A 2 -3.68 19.65 -61.96
CA LEU A 2 -2.43 20.36 -62.32
C LEU A 2 -1.70 20.82 -61.04
N MET A 3 -0.57 20.16 -60.69
CA MET A 3 0.84 20.53 -60.98
C MET A 3 1.32 21.66 -60.07
N GLY A 4 2.53 21.74 -59.52
CA GLY A 4 3.84 21.03 -59.55
C GLY A 4 4.65 21.60 -58.36
N ASP A 5 5.90 21.27 -57.99
CA ASP A 5 7.09 20.71 -58.65
C ASP A 5 8.02 20.10 -57.55
N TYR A 6 8.66 18.93 -57.70
CA TYR A 6 10.01 18.63 -58.29
C TYR A 6 11.17 19.45 -57.67
N TYR A 7 12.33 18.93 -57.21
CA TYR A 7 13.36 17.99 -57.72
C TYR A 7 14.17 17.40 -56.52
N PHE A 8 14.57 16.12 -56.37
CA PHE A 8 15.52 15.20 -57.05
C PHE A 8 16.96 15.71 -57.27
N TYR A 9 17.96 15.06 -56.63
CA TYR A 9 19.10 14.45 -57.33
C TYR A 9 19.84 13.40 -56.47
N ARG A 10 20.15 12.29 -57.15
CA ARG A 10 20.89 11.08 -56.75
C ARG A 10 22.07 10.96 -57.72
N GLU A 11 23.02 10.08 -57.38
CA GLU A 11 24.19 9.58 -58.14
C GLU A 11 25.49 10.29 -57.70
N ASP A 12 26.60 9.63 -57.37
CA ASP A 12 27.24 8.53 -58.10
C ASP A 12 27.95 7.47 -57.24
N ILE A 13 28.06 6.29 -57.85
CA ILE A 13 28.80 5.08 -57.47
C ILE A 13 30.23 5.19 -58.02
N MET A 14 31.24 4.82 -57.23
CA MET A 14 32.51 4.26 -57.74
C MET A 14 32.96 3.10 -56.84
N MET A 15 32.91 1.89 -57.39
CA MET A 15 33.52 0.69 -56.83
C MET A 15 35.04 0.86 -56.72
N ASN A 16 35.61 0.47 -55.58
CA ASN A 16 36.94 -0.13 -55.60
C ASN A 16 36.96 -1.31 -54.61
N THR A 17 37.20 -2.48 -55.15
CA THR A 17 37.37 -3.77 -54.45
C THR A 17 38.78 -3.86 -53.88
N THR A 18 38.95 -4.14 -52.58
CA THR A 18 39.83 -5.21 -52.03
C THR A 18 39.85 -5.22 -50.49
N GLU A 19 39.78 -6.45 -49.94
CA GLU A 19 40.32 -6.95 -48.67
C GLU A 19 39.76 -6.54 -47.28
N ALA A 20 39.00 -7.51 -46.71
CA ALA A 20 39.22 -8.23 -45.46
C ALA A 20 39.47 -7.50 -44.11
N GLN A 21 38.58 -7.83 -43.16
CA GLN A 21 38.81 -8.05 -41.71
C GLN A 21 39.45 -6.93 -40.85
N ASN A 22 38.64 -6.30 -40.00
CA ASN A 22 38.73 -6.41 -38.51
C ASN A 22 37.99 -5.26 -37.81
N THR A 23 36.85 -5.59 -37.18
CA THR A 23 36.15 -4.70 -36.26
C THR A 23 36.74 -4.88 -34.86
N THR A 24 37.66 -4.00 -34.46
CA THR A 24 38.19 -3.95 -33.09
C THR A 24 37.22 -3.19 -32.19
N VAL A 25 36.41 -3.94 -31.43
CA VAL A 25 35.66 -3.41 -30.29
C VAL A 25 36.63 -3.24 -29.12
N LEU A 26 36.83 -1.99 -28.69
CA LEU A 26 37.68 -1.62 -27.56
C LEU A 26 37.01 -2.04 -26.24
N PHE A 27 37.39 -3.20 -25.71
CA PHE A 27 37.10 -3.59 -24.33
C PHE A 27 38.19 -3.05 -23.40
N THR A 28 37.81 -2.20 -22.46
CA THR A 28 38.63 -1.81 -21.31
C THR A 28 38.83 -3.01 -20.38
N GLN A 29 40.04 -3.55 -20.35
CA GLN A 29 40.47 -4.54 -19.34
C GLN A 29 40.63 -3.88 -17.98
N THR A 30 39.90 -4.37 -16.97
CA THR A 30 40.24 -4.20 -15.56
C THR A 30 41.11 -5.39 -15.12
N ASN A 31 42.38 -5.10 -14.85
CA ASN A 31 43.32 -6.04 -14.25
C ASN A 31 42.83 -6.47 -12.86
N SER A 32 42.65 -7.77 -12.64
CA SER A 32 42.51 -8.35 -11.30
C SER A 32 43.70 -9.28 -11.05
N SER A 33 44.59 -8.84 -10.16
CA SER A 33 45.64 -9.64 -9.57
C SER A 33 45.04 -10.56 -8.50
N ILE A 34 45.11 -11.88 -8.74
CA ILE A 34 44.72 -12.90 -7.75
C ILE A 34 45.90 -13.10 -6.79
N ASN A 35 45.77 -12.57 -5.57
CA ASN A 35 46.60 -12.99 -4.45
C ASN A 35 45.79 -13.97 -3.59
N THR A 36 46.22 -15.23 -3.58
CA THR A 36 45.72 -16.30 -2.73
C THR A 36 46.23 -16.17 -1.30
N SER A 37 45.34 -16.02 -0.32
CA SER A 37 45.61 -16.31 1.10
C SER A 37 44.36 -16.73 1.87
N SER A 38 44.37 -18.00 2.34
CA SER A 38 43.72 -18.64 3.51
C SER A 38 42.20 -18.47 3.80
N PRO A 39 41.48 -19.54 4.23
CA PRO A 39 40.05 -19.46 4.53
C PRO A 39 39.80 -18.86 5.92
N GLY A 40 39.69 -17.54 5.99
CA GLY A 40 39.17 -16.83 7.15
C GLY A 40 37.66 -16.60 7.00
N ASN A 41 36.89 -16.90 8.06
CA ASN A 41 35.44 -16.72 8.18
C ASN A 41 34.86 -15.60 7.29
N THR A 42 34.17 -16.00 6.22
CA THR A 42 33.48 -15.10 5.31
C THR A 42 32.26 -14.50 6.00
N THR A 43 32.45 -13.46 6.81
CA THR A 43 31.37 -12.51 7.07
C THR A 43 31.05 -11.86 5.73
N ILE A 44 29.94 -12.24 5.09
CA ILE A 44 29.44 -11.61 3.87
C ILE A 44 29.09 -10.16 4.26
N SER A 45 30.06 -9.26 4.15
CA SER A 45 29.82 -7.82 4.23
C SER A 45 29.14 -7.40 2.93
N LEU A 46 27.83 -7.57 2.89
CA LEU A 46 27.01 -7.15 1.76
C LEU A 46 27.28 -5.66 1.51
N ASN A 47 27.73 -5.29 0.31
CA ASN A 47 28.06 -3.91 -0.01
C ASN A 47 26.79 -3.04 0.07
N LYS A 48 26.91 -1.78 0.51
CA LYS A 48 25.76 -0.87 0.68
C LYS A 48 25.03 -0.62 -0.65
N ASP A 49 25.77 -0.67 -1.75
CA ASP A 49 25.23 -0.49 -3.10
C ASP A 49 24.37 -1.69 -3.51
N ASP A 50 24.83 -2.92 -3.22
CA ASP A 50 24.06 -4.14 -3.47
C ASP A 50 22.76 -4.14 -2.67
N LEU A 51 22.83 -3.76 -1.40
CA LEU A 51 21.64 -3.70 -0.54
C LEU A 51 20.60 -2.69 -1.05
N THR A 52 21.07 -1.53 -1.55
CA THR A 52 20.20 -0.52 -2.16
C THR A 52 19.52 -1.05 -3.43
N TYR A 53 20.24 -1.84 -4.24
CA TYR A 53 19.69 -2.51 -5.41
C TYR A 53 18.59 -3.50 -5.02
N TYR A 54 18.81 -4.37 -4.03
CA TYR A 54 17.81 -5.33 -3.56
C TYR A 54 16.52 -4.65 -3.06
N TYR A 55 16.63 -3.59 -2.26
CA TYR A 55 15.44 -2.86 -1.80
C TYR A 55 14.66 -2.23 -2.95
N ARG A 56 15.36 -1.66 -3.94
CA ARG A 56 14.74 -1.07 -5.12
C ARG A 56 13.95 -2.10 -5.92
N ILE A 57 14.52 -3.28 -6.15
CA ILE A 57 13.83 -4.38 -6.85
C ILE A 57 12.63 -4.88 -6.03
N ALA A 58 12.78 -5.08 -4.73
CA ALA A 58 11.69 -5.51 -3.86
C ALA A 58 10.52 -4.52 -3.84
N LEU A 59 10.81 -3.22 -3.72
CA LEU A 59 9.80 -2.16 -3.74
C LEU A 59 9.10 -2.08 -5.10
N LEU A 60 9.86 -2.17 -6.18
CA LEU A 60 9.31 -2.20 -7.54
C LEU A 60 8.35 -3.40 -7.71
N SER A 61 8.74 -4.59 -7.24
CA SER A 61 7.88 -5.78 -7.33
C SER A 61 6.63 -5.64 -6.47
N ILE A 62 6.76 -5.17 -5.23
CA ILE A 62 5.61 -5.03 -4.31
C ILE A 62 4.60 -4.03 -4.88
N TYR A 63 5.03 -2.85 -5.29
CA TYR A 63 4.12 -1.84 -5.84
C TYR A 63 3.48 -2.29 -7.15
N SER A 64 4.18 -3.04 -7.99
CA SER A 64 3.61 -3.60 -9.22
C SER A 64 2.51 -4.62 -8.92
N VAL A 65 2.75 -5.54 -7.97
CA VAL A 65 1.74 -6.51 -7.50
C VAL A 65 0.55 -5.79 -6.89
N VAL A 66 0.78 -4.80 -6.03
CA VAL A 66 -0.29 -4.02 -5.38
C VAL A 66 -1.12 -3.26 -6.39
N LEU A 67 -0.51 -2.69 -7.43
CA LEU A 67 -1.24 -2.00 -8.50
C LEU A 67 -2.15 -2.97 -9.25
N LEU A 68 -1.62 -4.12 -9.67
CA LEU A 68 -2.40 -5.14 -10.41
C LEU A 68 -3.53 -5.71 -9.55
N THR A 69 -3.18 -6.23 -8.38
CA THR A 69 -4.14 -6.91 -7.51
C THR A 69 -5.13 -5.94 -6.88
N GLY A 70 -4.70 -4.72 -6.54
CA GLY A 70 -5.55 -3.66 -6.01
C GLY A 70 -6.55 -3.12 -7.04
N THR A 71 -6.13 -2.91 -8.29
CA THR A 71 -7.05 -2.50 -9.37
C THR A 71 -8.07 -3.60 -9.67
N ILE A 72 -7.66 -4.86 -9.76
CA ILE A 72 -8.58 -6.00 -9.91
C ILE A 72 -9.60 -6.03 -8.77
N SER A 73 -9.13 -5.92 -7.52
CA SER A 73 -9.99 -5.95 -6.33
C SER A 73 -10.99 -4.79 -6.31
N LEU A 74 -10.54 -3.59 -6.71
CA LEU A 74 -11.37 -2.38 -6.80
C LEU A 74 -12.42 -2.51 -7.91
N SER A 75 -12.02 -2.91 -9.12
CA SER A 75 -12.93 -3.13 -10.25
C SER A 75 -14.00 -4.17 -9.93
N LEU A 76 -13.59 -5.27 -9.28
CA LEU A 76 -14.50 -6.33 -8.85
C LEU A 76 -15.49 -5.82 -7.81
N MET A 77 -15.04 -5.02 -6.84
CA MET A 77 -15.91 -4.41 -5.85
C MET A 77 -16.93 -3.45 -6.47
N VAL A 78 -16.50 -2.58 -7.39
CA VAL A 78 -17.39 -1.67 -8.13
C VAL A 78 -18.42 -2.45 -8.94
N HIS A 79 -18.02 -3.54 -9.60
CA HIS A 79 -18.93 -4.40 -10.33
C HIS A 79 -19.97 -5.07 -9.41
N ILE A 80 -19.54 -5.62 -8.27
CA ILE A 80 -20.44 -6.19 -7.25
C ILE A 80 -21.42 -5.14 -6.73
N MET A 81 -20.96 -3.92 -6.49
CA MET A 81 -21.81 -2.82 -6.03
C MET A 81 -22.83 -2.37 -7.07
N LYS A 82 -22.49 -2.43 -8.37
CA LYS A 82 -23.43 -2.13 -9.46
C LYS A 82 -24.49 -3.22 -9.61
N SER A 83 -24.10 -4.48 -9.41
CA SER A 83 -25.01 -5.63 -9.51
C SER A 83 -25.86 -5.84 -8.26
N SER A 84 -25.40 -5.38 -7.09
CA SER A 84 -26.19 -5.33 -5.86
C SER A 84 -27.05 -4.08 -5.88
N SER A 85 -28.28 -4.12 -5.35
CA SER A 85 -29.00 -2.88 -5.05
C SER A 85 -28.11 -2.00 -4.17
N ALA A 86 -27.82 -0.77 -4.62
CA ALA A 86 -26.89 0.17 -4.00
C ALA A 86 -27.22 0.49 -2.53
N SER A 87 -28.44 0.16 -2.10
CA SER A 87 -28.98 0.36 -0.75
C SER A 87 -28.20 -0.36 0.38
N ILE A 88 -27.39 -1.38 0.06
CA ILE A 88 -26.79 -2.26 1.08
C ILE A 88 -25.36 -1.84 1.50
N THR A 89 -24.64 -1.07 0.68
CA THR A 89 -23.24 -0.70 0.97
C THR A 89 -23.16 0.43 1.99
N SER A 90 -22.47 0.19 3.10
CA SER A 90 -22.28 1.20 4.14
C SER A 90 -21.33 2.31 3.70
N ILE A 91 -21.57 3.53 4.18
CA ILE A 91 -20.76 4.73 3.93
C ILE A 91 -19.27 4.50 4.23
N THR A 92 -18.94 3.79 5.30
CA THR A 92 -17.56 3.45 5.66
C THR A 92 -16.84 2.66 4.56
N VAL A 93 -17.54 1.73 3.89
CA VAL A 93 -16.99 0.93 2.79
C VAL A 93 -16.79 1.79 1.54
N LEU A 94 -17.69 2.73 1.26
CA LEU A 94 -17.51 3.68 0.16
C LEU A 94 -16.26 4.55 0.36
N ASN A 95 -16.07 5.07 1.57
CA ASN A 95 -14.88 5.86 1.88
C ASN A 95 -13.59 5.06 1.72
N LEU A 96 -13.61 3.79 2.11
CA LEU A 96 -12.48 2.88 1.97
C LEU A 96 -12.14 2.62 0.50
N ILE A 97 -13.15 2.29 -0.33
CA ILE A 97 -13.02 2.17 -1.80
C ILE A 97 -12.39 3.44 -2.39
N PHE A 98 -12.88 4.62 -1.98
CA PHE A 98 -12.36 5.88 -2.46
C PHE A 98 -10.90 6.12 -2.03
N ALA A 99 -10.54 5.79 -0.79
CA ALA A 99 -9.16 5.86 -0.31
C ALA A 99 -8.22 4.92 -1.10
N HIS A 100 -8.65 3.69 -1.39
CA HIS A 100 -7.89 2.75 -2.24
C HIS A 100 -7.72 3.28 -3.66
N PHE A 101 -8.79 3.83 -4.25
CA PHE A 101 -8.73 4.43 -5.58
C PHE A 101 -7.71 5.57 -5.66
N LEU A 102 -7.76 6.52 -4.73
CA LEU A 102 -6.81 7.64 -4.67
C LEU A 102 -5.37 7.14 -4.48
N PHE A 103 -5.15 6.15 -3.62
CA PHE A 103 -3.84 5.55 -3.42
C PHE A 103 -3.32 4.91 -4.71
N LEU A 104 -4.12 4.07 -5.37
CA LEU A 104 -3.74 3.36 -6.60
C LEU A 104 -3.37 4.30 -7.74
N ILE A 105 -3.99 5.48 -7.85
CA ILE A 105 -3.56 6.53 -8.81
C ILE A 105 -2.12 6.98 -8.56
N THR A 106 -1.67 6.99 -7.31
CA THR A 106 -0.31 7.43 -6.95
C THR A 106 0.77 6.35 -7.06
N VAL A 107 0.38 5.06 -7.08
CA VAL A 107 1.31 3.92 -7.13
C VAL A 107 2.21 3.92 -8.37
N PRO A 108 1.74 4.20 -9.60
CA PRO A 108 2.59 4.28 -10.79
C PRO A 108 3.77 5.23 -10.65
N PHE A 109 3.62 6.33 -9.90
CA PHE A 109 4.72 7.28 -9.68
C PHE A 109 5.81 6.71 -8.76
N ARG A 110 5.43 5.86 -7.80
CA ARG A 110 6.41 5.10 -7.00
C ARG A 110 7.13 4.07 -7.85
N ILE A 111 6.40 3.33 -8.69
CA ILE A 111 6.98 2.40 -9.66
C ILE A 111 7.96 3.13 -10.57
N TYR A 112 7.59 4.29 -11.12
CA TYR A 112 8.47 5.13 -11.93
C TYR A 112 9.78 5.49 -11.18
N TYR A 113 9.68 5.93 -9.92
CA TYR A 113 10.85 6.25 -9.11
C TYR A 113 11.79 5.05 -8.91
N TYR A 114 11.24 3.90 -8.50
CA TYR A 114 12.04 2.69 -8.30
C TYR A 114 12.50 2.06 -9.61
N ALA A 115 11.84 2.31 -10.74
CA ALA A 115 12.30 1.87 -12.05
C ALA A 115 13.45 2.73 -12.59
N ARG A 116 13.39 4.06 -12.40
CA ARG A 116 14.42 5.01 -12.87
C ARG A 116 15.62 5.13 -11.93
N GLY A 117 15.42 4.96 -10.62
CA GLY A 117 16.44 5.16 -9.60
C GLY A 117 16.61 6.63 -9.17
N TYR A 118 15.88 7.55 -9.81
CA TYR A 118 15.85 8.98 -9.46
C TYR A 118 14.45 9.57 -9.73
N TRP A 119 14.16 10.70 -9.09
CA TRP A 119 12.89 11.42 -9.22
C TRP A 119 13.02 12.56 -10.25
N GLY A 120 12.41 12.39 -11.43
CA GLY A 120 12.42 13.38 -12.51
C GLY A 120 11.19 14.31 -12.57
N LEU A 121 10.28 14.24 -11.59
CA LEU A 121 9.09 15.10 -11.51
C LEU A 121 9.31 16.23 -10.49
N THR A 122 8.35 17.14 -10.34
CA THR A 122 8.49 18.26 -9.39
C THR A 122 8.61 17.77 -7.94
N PHE A 123 9.32 18.52 -7.12
CA PHE A 123 9.49 18.23 -5.69
C PHE A 123 8.16 18.23 -4.92
N GLY A 124 7.24 19.13 -5.29
CA GLY A 124 5.89 19.15 -4.74
C GLY A 124 5.14 17.84 -4.99
N TRP A 125 5.27 17.27 -6.19
CA TRP A 125 4.66 15.99 -6.53
C TRP A 125 5.27 14.82 -5.73
N CYS A 126 6.59 14.82 -5.49
CA CYS A 126 7.23 13.85 -4.59
C CYS A 126 6.57 13.87 -3.21
N LYS A 127 6.34 15.06 -2.63
CA LYS A 127 5.67 15.19 -1.32
C LYS A 127 4.25 14.66 -1.34
N VAL A 128 3.49 14.92 -2.41
CA VAL A 128 2.11 14.39 -2.56
C VAL A 128 2.12 12.86 -2.58
N VAL A 129 2.94 12.24 -3.44
CA VAL A 129 3.06 10.77 -3.55
C VAL A 129 3.60 10.14 -2.25
N SER A 130 4.49 10.86 -1.55
CA SER A 130 4.99 10.44 -0.23
C SER A 130 3.90 10.49 0.83
N SER A 131 3.05 11.52 0.80
CA SER A 131 1.95 11.67 1.74
C SER A 131 0.85 10.65 1.51
N MET A 132 0.57 10.32 0.25
CA MET A 132 -0.55 9.46 -0.09
C MET A 132 -0.47 8.07 0.55
N ILE A 133 0.70 7.43 0.64
CA ILE A 133 0.80 6.11 1.30
C ILE A 133 0.46 6.18 2.79
N HIS A 134 0.86 7.27 3.46
CA HIS A 134 0.57 7.48 4.88
C HIS A 134 -0.89 7.83 5.10
N ILE A 135 -1.46 8.71 4.26
CA ILE A 135 -2.89 9.02 4.23
C ILE A 135 -3.68 7.73 4.05
N HIS A 136 -3.33 6.92 3.04
CA HIS A 136 -3.98 5.65 2.76
C HIS A 136 -3.95 4.70 3.96
N MET A 137 -2.78 4.47 4.55
CA MET A 137 -2.62 3.62 5.73
C MET A 137 -3.50 4.10 6.90
N TYR A 138 -3.46 5.39 7.26
CA TYR A 138 -4.21 5.93 8.39
C TYR A 138 -5.73 5.97 8.12
N MET A 139 -6.15 6.32 6.91
CA MET A 139 -7.56 6.31 6.51
C MET A 139 -8.13 4.90 6.59
N SER A 140 -7.44 3.91 6.01
CA SER A 140 -7.86 2.51 6.08
C SER A 140 -7.91 2.01 7.52
N PHE A 141 -6.91 2.31 8.35
CA PHE A 141 -6.91 1.95 9.76
C PHE A 141 -8.12 2.53 10.52
N ILE A 142 -8.38 3.82 10.38
CA ILE A 142 -9.52 4.47 11.06
C ILE A 142 -10.84 3.86 10.60
N PHE A 143 -11.03 3.61 9.30
CA PHE A 143 -12.26 2.99 8.82
C PHE A 143 -12.41 1.53 9.24
N TYR A 144 -11.32 0.76 9.33
CA TYR A 144 -11.36 -0.58 9.91
C TYR A 144 -11.77 -0.53 11.38
N VAL A 145 -11.20 0.36 12.18
CA VAL A 145 -11.60 0.57 13.58
C VAL A 145 -13.10 0.88 13.69
N ILE A 146 -13.61 1.80 12.85
CA ILE A 146 -15.04 2.14 12.80
C ILE A 146 -15.89 0.90 12.45
N ILE A 147 -15.48 0.10 11.46
CA ILE A 147 -16.17 -1.14 11.08
C ILE A 147 -16.21 -2.11 12.27
N LEU A 148 -15.05 -2.37 12.89
CA LEU A 148 -14.95 -3.32 13.99
C LEU A 148 -15.77 -2.88 15.21
N ILE A 149 -15.64 -1.63 15.64
CA ILE A 149 -16.42 -1.08 16.76
C ILE A 149 -17.92 -1.16 16.46
N SER A 150 -18.34 -0.80 15.24
CA SER A 150 -19.76 -0.91 14.84
C SER A 150 -20.27 -2.34 14.96
N ARG A 151 -19.42 -3.34 14.65
CA ARG A 151 -19.76 -4.76 14.79
C ARG A 151 -19.80 -5.23 16.24
N LEU A 152 -18.87 -4.77 17.07
CA LEU A 152 -18.89 -5.02 18.52
C LEU A 152 -20.17 -4.48 19.15
N MET A 153 -20.51 -3.22 18.87
CA MET A 153 -21.72 -2.57 19.38
C MET A 153 -23.00 -3.29 18.95
N THR A 154 -23.07 -3.72 17.68
CA THR A 154 -24.23 -4.48 17.18
C THR A 154 -24.40 -5.81 17.92
N PHE A 155 -23.30 -6.52 18.20
CA PHE A 155 -23.32 -7.81 18.87
C PHE A 155 -23.70 -7.71 20.36
N TYR A 156 -23.12 -6.77 21.11
CA TYR A 156 -23.34 -6.66 22.55
C TYR A 156 -24.63 -5.93 22.92
N HIS A 157 -24.99 -4.86 22.19
CA HIS A 157 -26.08 -3.97 22.59
C HIS A 157 -27.39 -4.17 21.80
N LYS A 158 -27.46 -5.16 20.89
CA LYS A 158 -28.61 -5.36 19.95
C LYS A 158 -29.16 -4.01 19.46
N ALA A 159 -28.26 -3.13 19.00
CA ALA A 159 -28.57 -1.71 18.85
C ALA A 159 -29.79 -1.46 17.94
N GLU A 160 -30.95 -1.18 18.54
CA GLU A 160 -32.15 -0.71 17.87
C GLU A 160 -32.08 0.81 17.74
N HIS A 161 -31.64 1.32 16.58
CA HIS A 161 -31.58 2.75 16.36
C HIS A 161 -31.99 3.14 14.94
N MET A 162 -32.63 4.32 14.85
CA MET A 162 -33.13 4.94 13.62
C MET A 162 -32.01 5.04 12.57
N ALA A 163 -32.20 4.33 11.45
CA ALA A 163 -31.19 4.18 10.40
C ALA A 163 -30.76 5.51 9.75
N SER A 164 -31.62 6.54 9.74
CA SER A 164 -31.35 7.85 9.14
C SER A 164 -30.32 8.66 9.94
N LEU A 165 -30.48 8.76 11.26
CA LEU A 165 -29.58 9.51 12.13
C LEU A 165 -28.15 8.94 12.08
N ARG A 166 -28.02 7.61 12.07
CA ARG A 166 -26.72 6.93 11.97
C ARG A 166 -26.02 7.19 10.64
N ARG A 167 -26.77 7.35 9.54
CA ARG A 167 -26.18 7.72 8.23
C ARG A 167 -25.60 9.12 8.26
N ILE A 168 -26.33 10.10 8.81
CA ILE A 168 -25.84 11.48 8.92
C ILE A 168 -24.60 11.53 9.81
N GLN A 169 -24.64 10.88 10.97
CA GLN A 169 -23.48 10.77 11.86
C GLN A 169 -22.29 10.12 11.16
N ALA A 170 -22.49 9.05 10.41
CA ALA A 170 -21.42 8.39 9.66
C ALA A 170 -20.83 9.30 8.56
N LEU A 171 -21.65 10.12 7.88
CA LEU A 171 -21.16 11.12 6.92
C LEU A 171 -20.30 12.17 7.60
N LEU A 172 -20.79 12.75 8.71
CA LEU A 172 -20.07 13.78 9.46
C LEU A 172 -18.74 13.25 10.00
N VAL A 173 -18.74 12.09 10.63
CA VAL A 173 -17.53 11.44 11.14
C VAL A 173 -16.55 11.16 9.99
N SER A 174 -17.05 10.66 8.85
CA SER A 174 -16.18 10.39 7.70
C SER A 174 -15.56 11.68 7.15
N ALA A 175 -16.35 12.75 6.99
CA ALA A 175 -15.86 14.04 6.53
C ALA A 175 -14.78 14.61 7.47
N MET A 176 -14.99 14.53 8.78
CA MET A 176 -14.00 14.95 9.78
C MET A 176 -12.71 14.13 9.67
N VAL A 177 -12.80 12.81 9.53
CA VAL A 177 -11.64 11.93 9.35
C VAL A 177 -10.85 12.31 8.09
N TRP A 178 -11.53 12.54 6.96
CA TRP A 178 -10.90 13.00 5.72
C TRP A 178 -10.14 14.31 5.92
N ILE A 179 -10.79 15.33 6.48
CA ILE A 179 -10.18 16.65 6.69
C ILE A 179 -8.95 16.51 7.58
N VAL A 180 -9.09 15.83 8.73
CA VAL A 180 -7.98 15.67 9.67
C VAL A 180 -6.79 14.97 9.02
N VAL A 181 -7.00 13.85 8.32
CA VAL A 181 -5.89 13.08 7.75
C VAL A 181 -5.27 13.80 6.53
N LEU A 182 -6.09 14.36 5.64
CA LEU A 182 -5.61 15.08 4.46
C LEU A 182 -4.86 16.37 4.80
N VAL A 183 -5.12 16.98 5.95
CA VAL A 183 -4.41 18.18 6.40
C VAL A 183 -3.17 17.78 7.21
N THR A 184 -3.33 16.95 8.24
CA THR A 184 -2.25 16.66 9.19
C THR A 184 -1.08 15.91 8.55
N VAL A 185 -1.35 14.92 7.70
CA VAL A 185 -0.29 14.07 7.13
C VAL A 185 0.61 14.86 6.18
N PRO A 186 0.09 15.60 5.17
CA PRO A 186 0.92 16.43 4.31
C PRO A 186 1.65 17.53 5.07
N LEU A 187 1.04 18.14 6.09
CA LEU A 187 1.72 19.17 6.90
C LEU A 187 2.92 18.57 7.65
N ILE A 188 2.75 17.41 8.29
CA ILE A 188 3.84 16.74 8.98
C ILE A 188 4.96 16.41 8.00
N ILE A 189 4.64 15.85 6.83
CA ILE A 189 5.64 15.52 5.80
C ILE A 189 6.32 16.78 5.26
N HIS A 190 5.56 17.86 5.06
CA HIS A 190 6.09 19.10 4.50
C HIS A 190 7.05 19.80 5.46
N PHE A 191 6.71 19.88 6.73
CA PHE A 191 7.42 20.69 7.72
C PHE A 191 8.39 19.91 8.61
N SER A 192 8.16 18.60 8.80
CA SER A 192 8.94 17.78 9.74
C SER A 192 9.87 16.77 9.09
N TYR A 193 9.78 16.61 7.76
CA TYR A 193 10.57 15.66 6.98
C TYR A 193 11.23 16.40 5.80
N GLY A 194 12.54 16.21 5.58
CA GLY A 194 13.25 16.77 4.42
C GLY A 194 13.67 18.25 4.55
N LYS A 195 13.83 18.78 5.77
CA LYS A 195 14.16 20.20 6.03
C LYS A 195 15.56 20.63 5.55
N ASN A 196 16.43 19.69 5.14
CA ASN A 196 17.74 20.05 4.60
C ASN A 196 17.64 20.25 3.08
N ASN A 197 17.73 21.50 2.64
CA ASN A 197 17.85 21.96 1.24
C ASN A 197 19.05 21.36 0.46
N LYS A 198 19.73 20.35 1.00
CA LYS A 198 20.85 19.63 0.38
C LYS A 198 20.48 18.21 -0.06
N ILE A 199 19.24 17.75 0.15
CA ILE A 199 18.76 16.53 -0.51
C ILE A 199 18.64 16.89 -1.99
N SER A 200 19.52 16.33 -2.81
CA SER A 200 19.44 16.41 -4.27
C SER A 200 17.99 16.17 -4.69
N GLU A 201 17.40 17.08 -5.48
CA GLU A 201 16.01 17.01 -5.94
C GLU A 201 15.65 15.67 -6.62
N GLU A 202 16.68 14.91 -7.01
CA GLU A 202 16.65 13.56 -7.57
C GLU A 202 16.25 12.45 -6.58
N LYS A 203 16.32 12.66 -5.25
CA LYS A 203 16.05 11.61 -4.24
C LYS A 203 14.72 11.85 -3.52
N CYS A 204 13.66 11.17 -3.96
CA CYS A 204 12.36 11.12 -3.28
C CYS A 204 12.31 10.00 -2.22
N PHE A 205 11.38 10.08 -1.26
CA PHE A 205 11.14 9.09 -0.20
C PHE A 205 12.26 8.87 0.84
N LYS A 206 13.33 9.67 0.80
CA LYS A 206 14.42 9.61 1.79
C LYS A 206 14.28 10.69 2.84
N PHE A 207 13.55 10.41 3.92
CA PHE A 207 13.26 11.40 4.94
C PHE A 207 13.85 11.09 6.33
N GLY A 208 14.47 9.92 6.52
CA GLY A 208 14.94 9.45 7.83
C GLY A 208 15.96 10.32 8.53
N LYS A 209 16.85 10.96 7.75
CA LYS A 209 17.99 11.71 8.30
C LYS A 209 17.62 13.08 8.88
N SER A 210 16.38 13.55 8.73
CA SER A 210 15.97 14.91 9.09
C SER A 210 14.65 14.98 9.90
N ILE A 211 14.31 13.91 10.63
CA ILE A 211 13.11 13.86 11.45
C ILE A 211 13.30 14.73 12.71
N THR A 212 12.41 15.71 12.90
CA THR A 212 12.42 16.57 14.10
C THR A 212 12.07 15.79 15.37
N ARG A 213 12.51 16.27 16.54
CA ARG A 213 12.19 15.64 17.85
C ARG A 213 10.67 15.51 18.05
N GLY A 214 9.90 16.54 17.71
CA GLY A 214 8.43 16.50 17.77
C GLY A 214 7.83 15.41 16.88
N ALA A 215 8.31 15.27 15.64
CA ALA A 215 7.83 14.22 14.75
C ALA A 215 8.19 12.81 15.24
N LYS A 216 9.34 12.62 15.90
CA LYS A 216 9.67 11.34 16.56
C LYS A 216 8.64 10.99 17.63
N VAL A 217 8.31 11.93 18.53
CA VAL A 217 7.31 11.73 19.60
C VAL A 217 5.95 11.35 19.00
N VAL A 218 5.50 12.09 17.98
CA VAL A 218 4.24 11.76 17.28
C VAL A 218 4.29 10.36 16.67
N ASN A 219 5.40 9.95 16.04
CA ASN A 219 5.53 8.62 15.46
C ASN A 219 5.51 7.51 16.53
N TYR A 220 6.11 7.74 17.72
CA TYR A 220 6.04 6.82 18.86
C TYR A 220 4.60 6.64 19.36
N ILE A 221 3.88 7.74 19.55
CA ILE A 221 2.49 7.74 20.04
C ILE A 221 1.60 7.02 19.03
N VAL A 222 1.65 7.42 17.75
CA VAL A 222 0.79 6.86 16.69
C VAL A 222 1.08 5.38 16.47
N SER A 223 2.35 4.98 16.41
CA SER A 223 2.70 3.57 16.18
C SER A 223 2.25 2.68 17.35
N THR A 224 2.50 3.12 18.59
CA THR A 224 2.03 2.41 19.79
C THR A 224 0.51 2.29 19.81
N LEU A 225 -0.21 3.38 19.51
CA LEU A 225 -1.67 3.39 19.45
C LEU A 225 -2.20 2.38 18.43
N ILE A 226 -1.64 2.37 17.21
CA ILE A 226 -2.08 1.46 16.16
C ILE A 226 -1.86 0.00 16.55
N ILE A 227 -0.70 -0.34 17.13
CA ILE A 227 -0.40 -1.70 17.60
C ILE A 227 -1.40 -2.13 18.67
N VAL A 228 -1.62 -1.30 19.69
CA VAL A 228 -2.54 -1.60 20.80
C VAL A 228 -3.96 -1.78 20.29
N VAL A 229 -4.48 -0.82 19.52
CA VAL A 229 -5.86 -0.86 19.00
C VAL A 229 -6.06 -2.04 18.06
N ALA A 230 -5.14 -2.30 17.13
CA ALA A 230 -5.24 -3.45 16.22
C ALA A 230 -5.25 -4.77 16.99
N THR A 231 -4.41 -4.91 18.02
CA THR A 231 -4.33 -6.12 18.84
C THR A 231 -5.60 -6.32 19.67
N VAL A 232 -6.04 -5.29 20.40
CA VAL A 232 -7.24 -5.35 21.25
C VAL A 232 -8.48 -5.68 20.42
N LEU A 233 -8.69 -4.96 19.31
CA LEU A 233 -9.85 -5.21 18.46
C LEU A 233 -9.81 -6.61 17.84
N THR A 234 -8.63 -7.11 17.45
CA THR A 234 -8.51 -8.47 16.92
C THR A 234 -8.87 -9.53 17.96
N VAL A 235 -8.37 -9.39 19.19
CA VAL A 235 -8.70 -10.31 20.29
C VAL A 235 -10.21 -10.30 20.59
N LEU A 236 -10.82 -9.11 20.65
CA LEU A 236 -12.26 -8.98 20.88
C LEU A 236 -13.08 -9.66 19.76
N GLN A 237 -12.73 -9.44 18.49
CA GLN A 237 -13.41 -10.06 17.36
C GLN A 237 -13.24 -11.58 17.33
N ALA A 238 -12.04 -12.07 17.63
CA ALA A 238 -11.76 -13.50 17.73
C ALA A 238 -12.58 -14.15 18.87
N ASN A 239 -12.71 -13.48 20.02
CA ASN A 239 -13.52 -13.96 21.13
C ASN A 239 -15.00 -14.04 20.76
N ILE A 240 -15.56 -13.02 20.10
CA ILE A 240 -16.95 -13.04 19.63
C ILE A 240 -17.17 -14.19 18.65
N LEU A 241 -16.28 -14.36 17.67
CA LEU A 241 -16.40 -15.44 16.70
C LEU A 241 -16.32 -16.81 17.38
N ARG A 242 -15.47 -16.98 18.38
CA ARG A 242 -15.36 -18.21 19.18
C ARG A 242 -16.63 -18.51 19.95
N VAL A 243 -17.25 -17.51 20.58
CA VAL A 243 -18.54 -17.65 21.28
C VAL A 243 -19.63 -18.03 20.29
N LEU A 244 -19.69 -17.36 19.14
CA LEU A 244 -20.71 -17.60 18.12
C LEU A 244 -20.55 -18.99 17.49
N TYR A 245 -19.32 -19.42 17.23
CA TYR A 245 -19.02 -20.78 16.74
C TYR A 245 -19.54 -21.86 17.69
N ARG A 246 -19.39 -21.68 19.00
CA ARG A 246 -19.92 -22.61 20.01
C ARG A 246 -21.46 -22.65 20.03
N LYS A 247 -22.11 -21.52 19.76
CA LYS A 247 -23.57 -21.38 19.70
C LYS A 247 -24.18 -21.84 18.36
N HIS A 248 -23.36 -21.96 17.31
CA HIS A 248 -23.78 -22.13 15.92
C HIS A 248 -24.50 -23.46 15.59
N ARG A 249 -24.62 -24.38 16.55
CA ARG A 249 -25.26 -25.69 16.33
C ARG A 249 -26.78 -25.61 16.11
N GLU A 250 -27.42 -24.45 16.28
CA GLU A 250 -28.88 -24.40 16.50
C GLU A 250 -29.72 -23.44 15.60
N GLY A 251 -29.19 -22.77 14.55
CA GLY A 251 -30.12 -22.01 13.67
C GLY A 251 -29.55 -21.12 12.55
N CYS A 252 -30.46 -20.73 11.62
CA CYS A 252 -30.17 -19.96 10.41
C CYS A 252 -29.70 -18.51 10.67
N THR A 253 -30.30 -17.81 11.64
CA THR A 253 -29.90 -16.44 12.04
C THR A 253 -28.47 -16.38 12.58
N SER A 254 -28.02 -17.46 13.24
CA SER A 254 -26.62 -17.61 13.68
C SER A 254 -25.66 -17.67 12.49
N GLN A 255 -26.10 -18.14 11.31
CA GLN A 255 -25.25 -18.21 10.10
C GLN A 255 -24.97 -16.84 9.49
N GLN A 256 -26.00 -16.00 9.39
CA GLN A 256 -25.83 -14.65 8.86
C GLN A 256 -24.97 -13.79 9.80
N GLU A 257 -25.20 -13.88 11.11
CA GLU A 257 -24.35 -13.22 12.11
C GLU A 257 -22.92 -13.77 12.07
N PHE A 258 -22.73 -15.08 11.92
CA PHE A 258 -21.42 -15.69 11.83
C PHE A 258 -20.65 -15.22 10.62
N ALA A 259 -21.26 -15.18 9.43
CA ALA A 259 -20.63 -14.66 8.23
C ALA A 259 -20.25 -13.18 8.38
N ALA A 260 -21.09 -12.37 9.04
CA ALA A 260 -20.80 -10.97 9.31
C ALA A 260 -19.61 -10.79 10.28
N GLN A 261 -19.53 -11.61 11.34
CA GLN A 261 -18.42 -11.59 12.30
C GLN A 261 -17.13 -12.16 11.71
N LEU A 262 -17.21 -13.19 10.87
CA LEU A 262 -16.06 -13.72 10.14
C LEU A 262 -15.46 -12.64 9.24
N LYS A 263 -16.30 -11.89 8.53
CA LYS A 263 -15.84 -10.76 7.73
C LYS A 263 -15.20 -9.66 8.58
N SER A 264 -15.78 -9.34 9.73
CA SER A 264 -15.21 -8.42 10.71
C SER A 264 -13.82 -8.88 11.15
N LEU A 265 -13.67 -10.17 11.46
CA LEU A 265 -12.38 -10.78 11.79
C LEU A 265 -11.37 -10.66 10.63
N CYS A 266 -11.79 -10.83 9.38
CA CYS A 266 -10.89 -10.63 8.23
C CYS A 266 -10.28 -9.21 8.21
N PHE A 267 -11.08 -8.16 8.46
CA PHE A 267 -10.55 -6.79 8.56
C PHE A 267 -9.58 -6.62 9.74
N ALA A 268 -9.89 -7.23 10.89
CA ALA A 268 -8.99 -7.25 12.04
C ALA A 268 -7.64 -7.92 11.70
N LEU A 269 -7.67 -9.08 11.04
CA LEU A 269 -6.47 -9.79 10.61
C LEU A 269 -5.66 -8.98 9.59
N ILE A 270 -6.32 -8.25 8.68
CA ILE A 270 -5.65 -7.35 7.73
C ILE A 270 -4.89 -6.25 8.48
N MET A 271 -5.47 -5.65 9.53
CA MET A 271 -4.73 -4.68 10.37
C MET A 271 -3.50 -5.30 11.03
N VAL A 272 -3.63 -6.52 11.57
CA VAL A 272 -2.52 -7.22 12.21
C VAL A 272 -1.41 -7.51 11.21
N VAL A 273 -1.72 -8.09 10.06
CA VAL A 273 -0.72 -8.51 9.07
C VAL A 273 -0.12 -7.31 8.33
N CYS A 274 -0.92 -6.30 7.99
CA CYS A 274 -0.46 -5.19 7.16
C CYS A 274 0.12 -4.03 7.98
N PHE A 275 -0.38 -3.73 9.18
CA PHE A 275 0.01 -2.51 9.90
C PHE A 275 0.96 -2.76 11.08
N ILE A 276 0.76 -3.82 11.87
CA ILE A 276 1.60 -4.08 13.05
C ILE A 276 3.08 -4.24 12.68
N PRO A 277 3.49 -5.04 11.66
CA PRO A 277 4.90 -5.21 11.33
C PRO A 277 5.59 -3.89 10.99
N TYR A 278 4.93 -3.03 10.21
CA TYR A 278 5.45 -1.71 9.91
C TYR A 278 5.57 -0.84 11.15
N HIS A 279 4.53 -0.73 11.98
CA HIS A 279 4.60 0.12 13.16
C HIS A 279 5.59 -0.39 14.20
N MET A 280 5.73 -1.70 14.37
CA MET A 280 6.78 -2.29 15.21
C MET A 280 8.17 -1.91 14.70
N PHE A 281 8.43 -2.08 13.39
CA PHE A 281 9.71 -1.71 12.80
C PHE A 281 9.96 -0.21 12.82
N ARG A 282 8.90 0.61 12.66
CA ARG A 282 8.96 2.06 12.70
C ARG A 282 9.51 2.55 14.04
N LEU A 283 9.13 1.93 15.15
CA LEU A 283 9.64 2.26 16.49
C LEU A 283 11.15 2.04 16.61
N TYR A 284 11.68 0.99 15.98
CA TYR A 284 13.11 0.72 15.88
C TYR A 284 13.82 1.74 14.98
N TYR A 285 13.27 1.98 13.78
CA TYR A 285 13.82 2.91 12.79
C TYR A 285 13.99 4.36 13.29
N LEU A 286 13.14 4.83 14.20
CA LEU A 286 13.27 6.18 14.77
C LEU A 286 14.59 6.40 15.54
N ASN A 287 15.21 5.33 16.01
CA ASN A 287 16.49 5.34 16.72
C ASN A 287 17.68 5.01 15.80
N ASP A 288 17.48 4.20 14.76
CA ASP A 288 18.51 3.88 13.77
C ASP A 288 18.03 4.23 12.34
N PRO A 289 18.31 5.45 11.85
CA PRO A 289 17.93 5.86 10.50
C PRO A 289 18.70 5.16 9.38
N ASN A 290 19.71 4.32 9.67
CA ASN A 290 20.51 3.66 8.66
C ASN A 290 19.76 2.52 7.94
N VAL A 291 18.65 2.04 8.52
CA VAL A 291 17.81 0.97 7.96
C VAL A 291 16.57 1.49 7.19
N GLU A 292 16.69 2.68 6.58
CA GLU A 292 15.59 3.32 5.81
C GLU A 292 14.99 2.41 4.73
N GLY A 293 15.82 1.64 4.01
CA GLY A 293 15.35 0.70 2.99
C GLY A 293 14.40 -0.36 3.55
N VAL A 294 14.69 -0.89 4.74
CA VAL A 294 13.83 -1.86 5.42
C VAL A 294 12.51 -1.19 5.85
N ASN A 295 12.57 0.04 6.37
CA ASN A 295 11.37 0.80 6.73
C ASN A 295 10.45 1.00 5.53
N GLU A 296 11.00 1.35 4.35
CA GLU A 296 10.20 1.51 3.13
C GLU A 296 9.60 0.19 2.66
N VAL A 297 10.31 -0.94 2.79
CA VAL A 297 9.76 -2.26 2.48
C VAL A 297 8.58 -2.57 3.39
N PHE A 298 8.72 -2.44 4.71
CA PHE A 298 7.59 -2.66 5.62
C PHE A 298 6.43 -1.69 5.37
N LEU A 299 6.71 -0.42 5.06
CA LEU A 299 5.68 0.55 4.68
C LEU A 299 4.96 0.12 3.40
N SER A 300 5.68 -0.42 2.40
CA SER A 300 5.04 -0.93 1.19
C SER A 300 4.15 -2.13 1.46
N LEU A 301 4.46 -2.97 2.46
CA LEU A 301 3.62 -4.11 2.84
C LEU A 301 2.26 -3.67 3.40
N THR A 302 2.15 -2.49 3.99
CA THR A 302 0.87 -1.97 4.50
C THR A 302 -0.16 -1.83 3.38
N THR A 303 0.30 -1.64 2.14
CA THR A 303 -0.53 -1.35 0.96
C THR A 303 -1.27 -2.57 0.41
N PHE A 304 -0.90 -3.78 0.84
CA PHE A 304 -1.66 -5.00 0.58
C PHE A 304 -3.04 -5.00 1.25
N ASN A 305 -3.30 -4.06 2.18
CA ASN A 305 -4.64 -3.84 2.70
C ASN A 305 -5.67 -3.53 1.60
N CYS A 306 -5.28 -3.09 0.39
CA CYS A 306 -6.16 -2.94 -0.78
C CYS A 306 -6.85 -4.24 -1.22
N LEU A 307 -6.36 -5.40 -0.78
CA LEU A 307 -6.97 -6.71 -1.04
C LEU A 307 -8.18 -7.01 -0.13
N ASP A 308 -8.43 -6.15 0.86
CA ASP A 308 -9.59 -6.25 1.75
C ASP A 308 -10.93 -6.25 1.01
N MET A 309 -11.00 -5.63 -0.17
CA MET A 309 -12.18 -5.65 -1.03
C MET A 309 -12.54 -7.08 -1.49
N LEU A 310 -11.57 -8.00 -1.55
CA LEU A 310 -11.84 -9.40 -1.84
C LEU A 310 -12.68 -10.07 -0.74
N THR A 311 -12.67 -9.55 0.49
CA THR A 311 -13.54 -10.05 1.58
C THR A 311 -15.03 -9.88 1.27
N PHE A 312 -15.40 -9.03 0.30
CA PHE A 312 -16.79 -8.86 -0.13
C PHE A 312 -17.27 -9.96 -1.10
N LEU A 313 -16.36 -10.64 -1.81
CA LEU A 313 -16.70 -11.75 -2.70
C LEU A 313 -17.26 -12.96 -1.96
N GLY A 314 -16.79 -13.21 -0.73
CA GLY A 314 -17.23 -14.33 0.09
C GLY A 314 -18.74 -14.37 0.31
N ARG A 315 -19.44 -13.22 0.17
CA ARG A 315 -20.90 -13.13 0.28
C ARG A 315 -21.63 -13.93 -0.81
N ARG A 316 -21.03 -14.12 -1.99
CA ARG A 316 -21.65 -14.83 -3.13
C ARG A 316 -21.40 -16.34 -3.06
N HIS A 317 -20.19 -16.77 -2.68
CA HIS A 317 -19.89 -18.20 -2.55
C HIS A 317 -20.62 -18.86 -1.37
N PHE A 318 -20.84 -18.11 -0.27
CA PHE A 318 -21.69 -18.58 0.83
C PHE A 318 -23.16 -18.73 0.41
N PHE A 319 -23.63 -17.88 -0.52
CA PHE A 319 -24.96 -18.01 -1.13
C PHE A 319 -25.06 -19.21 -2.10
N VAL A 320 -23.96 -19.54 -2.80
CA VAL A 320 -23.90 -20.73 -3.67
C VAL A 320 -23.93 -22.03 -2.85
N CYS A 321 -23.32 -22.07 -1.66
CA CYS A 321 -23.55 -23.17 -0.72
C CYS A 321 -25.01 -23.24 -0.20
N PHE A 322 -25.76 -22.13 -0.29
CA PHE A 322 -27.14 -22.03 0.20
C PHE A 322 -28.18 -22.59 -0.79
N LEU A 323 -27.89 -22.60 -2.10
CA LEU A 323 -28.77 -23.26 -3.08
C LEU A 323 -28.53 -24.77 -3.21
N GLY A 324 -27.41 -25.28 -2.68
CA GLY A 324 -27.08 -26.72 -2.69
C GLY A 324 -27.68 -27.52 -1.53
N ARG A 325 -28.35 -26.87 -0.58
CA ARG A 325 -29.11 -27.52 0.50
C ARG A 325 -30.50 -26.91 0.58
N ALA A 326 -31.36 -27.33 -0.35
CA ALA A 326 -32.79 -27.31 -0.11
C ALA A 326 -33.09 -28.13 1.16
N CYS A 327 -33.74 -27.50 2.13
CA CYS A 327 -34.59 -28.17 3.10
C CYS A 327 -36.04 -27.88 2.70
#